data_AF-A0A958GLE7-F1
#
_entry.id   AF-A0A958GLE7-F1
#
_cell.length_a   1.000
_cell.length_b   1.000
_cell.length_c   1.000
_cell.angle_alpha   90.00
_cell.angle_beta   90.00
_cell.angle_gamma   90.00
#
_symmetry.space_group_name_H-M   'P 1'
#
loop_
_entity.id
_entity.type
_entity.pdbx_description
1 polymer ?
#
loop_
_entity_poly.entity_id
_entity_poly.type
_entity_poly.pdbx_seq_one_letter_code
_entity_poly.pdbx_strand_id
1 'polypeptide(L)'
;ERTQHQANARLLKKKMKSVGLPILETPSHIIPLMVRNSGTCKAISDYLMNEESAYIQPINYPTVPAGSERLRITPTPLHTEEQMDQLVQSLLRAWEKFGLNLEFEDAPSYRVEWNEEEAAQ
;
A
#
# COMPACT_ATOMS: atom_id res chain seq x y z
N GLU A 1 8.50 -21.60 -2.19
CA GLU A 1 8.80 -20.16 -2.19
C GLU A 1 7.74 -19.31 -2.91
N ARG A 2 7.50 -19.48 -4.22
CA ARG A 2 6.47 -18.70 -4.95
C ARG A 2 5.05 -18.83 -4.38
N THR A 3 4.65 -20.03 -3.94
CA THR A 3 3.33 -20.27 -3.32
C THR A 3 3.16 -19.50 -2.01
N GLN A 4 4.19 -19.49 -1.16
CA GLN A 4 4.17 -18.77 0.13
C GLN A 4 4.14 -17.26 -0.08
N HIS A 5 4.92 -16.76 -1.04
CA HIS A 5 4.90 -15.34 -1.42
C HIS A 5 3.48 -14.88 -1.79
N GLN A 6 2.83 -15.64 -2.66
CA GLN A 6 1.45 -15.36 -3.10
C GLN A 6 0.44 -15.52 -1.96
N ALA A 7 0.64 -16.48 -1.05
CA ALA A 7 -0.21 -16.65 0.13
C ALA A 7 -0.11 -15.44 1.08
N ASN A 8 1.10 -14.97 1.38
CA ASN A 8 1.33 -13.80 2.23
C ASN A 8 0.73 -12.53 1.60
N ALA A 9 0.91 -12.33 0.28
CA ALA A 9 0.30 -11.20 -0.42
C ALA A 9 -1.23 -11.22 -0.33
N ARG A 10 -1.87 -12.38 -0.53
CA ARG A 10 -3.33 -12.53 -0.37
C ARG A 10 -3.80 -12.28 1.06
N LEU A 11 -3.05 -12.78 2.05
CA LEU A 11 -3.37 -12.60 3.46
C LEU A 11 -3.30 -11.12 3.85
N LEU A 12 -2.24 -10.42 3.47
CA LEU A 12 -2.08 -9.00 3.74
C LEU A 12 -3.15 -8.16 3.04
N LYS A 13 -3.46 -8.43 1.76
CA LYS A 13 -4.58 -7.79 1.05
C LYS A 13 -5.89 -7.94 1.81
N LYS A 14 -6.20 -9.14 2.28
CA LYS A 14 -7.42 -9.43 3.07
C LYS A 14 -7.45 -8.61 4.36
N LYS A 15 -6.35 -8.57 5.12
CA LYS A 15 -6.25 -7.82 6.38
C LYS A 15 -6.43 -6.32 6.15
N MET A 16 -5.72 -5.75 5.18
CA MET A 16 -5.82 -4.33 4.81
C MET A 16 -7.24 -3.94 4.37
N LYS A 17 -7.89 -4.75 3.53
CA LYS A 17 -9.30 -4.53 3.13
C LYS A 17 -10.25 -4.58 4.31
N SER A 18 -10.03 -5.51 5.24
CA SER A 18 -10.94 -5.70 6.38
C SER A 18 -11.00 -4.49 7.32
N VAL A 19 -9.95 -3.65 7.31
CA VAL A 19 -9.88 -2.40 8.08
C VAL A 19 -10.14 -1.16 7.21
N GLY A 20 -10.53 -1.34 5.94
CA GLY A 20 -10.83 -0.24 5.03
C GLY A 20 -9.62 0.49 4.45
N LEU A 21 -8.40 -0.07 4.51
CA LEU A 21 -7.26 0.61 3.88
C LEU A 21 -7.45 0.67 2.34
N PRO A 22 -7.17 1.82 1.70
CA PRO A 22 -7.44 2.07 0.29
C PRO A 22 -6.45 1.35 -0.66
N ILE A 23 -6.54 0.02 -0.76
CA ILE A 23 -5.67 -0.77 -1.64
C ILE A 23 -6.28 -0.99 -3.02
N LEU A 24 -5.44 -1.09 -4.05
CA LEU A 24 -5.86 -1.55 -5.36
C LEU A 24 -5.80 -3.07 -5.47
N GLU A 25 -6.85 -3.63 -6.07
CA GLU A 25 -6.88 -5.04 -6.42
C GLU A 25 -6.01 -5.30 -7.64
N THR A 26 -4.95 -6.07 -7.42
CA THR A 26 -4.03 -6.52 -8.46
C THR A 26 -3.92 -8.05 -8.44
N PRO A 27 -3.64 -8.71 -9.58
CA PRO A 27 -3.33 -10.13 -9.61
C PRO A 27 -1.91 -10.44 -9.09
N SER A 28 -1.06 -9.42 -8.91
CA SER A 28 0.34 -9.57 -8.49
C SER A 28 0.51 -9.64 -6.96
N HIS A 29 1.75 -9.90 -6.52
CA HIS A 29 2.15 -9.87 -5.11
C HIS A 29 2.42 -8.45 -4.59
N ILE A 30 2.40 -7.46 -5.47
CA ILE A 30 2.56 -6.04 -5.12
C ILE A 30 1.19 -5.50 -4.71
N ILE A 31 1.15 -4.84 -3.56
CA ILE A 31 -0.06 -4.24 -2.98
C ILE A 31 0.10 -2.73 -3.03
N PRO A 32 -0.58 -2.04 -3.96
CA PRO A 32 -0.55 -0.58 -4.04
C PRO A 32 -1.56 0.01 -3.03
N LEU A 33 -1.06 0.75 -2.04
CA LEU A 33 -1.89 1.45 -1.06
C LEU A 33 -2.00 2.93 -1.46
N MET A 34 -3.21 3.37 -1.82
CA MET A 34 -3.45 4.66 -2.43
C MET A 34 -3.44 5.79 -1.39
N VAL A 35 -2.63 6.81 -1.63
CA VAL A 35 -2.55 8.03 -0.81
C VAL A 35 -3.03 9.26 -1.60
N ARG A 36 -2.81 9.28 -2.93
CA ARG A 36 -3.27 10.33 -3.86
C ARG A 36 -2.72 11.74 -3.57
N ASN A 37 -1.66 11.82 -2.79
CA ASN A 37 -0.98 13.06 -2.47
C ASN A 37 0.52 12.77 -2.23
N SER A 38 1.39 13.39 -3.01
CA SER A 38 2.84 13.13 -2.98
C SER A 38 3.50 13.50 -1.65
N GLY A 39 3.14 14.66 -1.07
CA GLY A 39 3.67 15.14 0.20
C GLY A 39 3.28 14.22 1.35
N THR A 40 2.01 13.82 1.40
CA THR A 40 1.48 12.91 2.41
C THR A 40 2.05 11.49 2.25
N CYS A 41 2.19 11.01 1.01
CA CYS A 41 2.78 9.70 0.72
C CYS A 41 4.22 9.61 1.24
N LYS A 42 5.04 10.65 1.00
CA LYS A 42 6.39 10.74 1.57
C LYS A 42 6.35 10.82 3.10
N ALA A 43 5.50 11.66 3.67
CA ALA A 43 5.40 11.84 5.12
C ALA A 43 4.99 10.55 5.85
N ILE A 44 4.09 9.74 5.26
CA ILE A 44 3.73 8.43 5.79
C ILE A 44 4.92 7.48 5.73
N SER A 45 5.64 7.42 4.62
CA SER A 45 6.84 6.57 4.50
C SER A 45 7.90 6.94 5.56
N ASP A 46 8.18 8.23 5.72
CA ASP A 46 9.10 8.73 6.73
C ASP A 46 8.62 8.38 8.16
N TYR A 47 7.32 8.53 8.45
CA TYR A 47 6.73 8.16 9.75
C TYR A 47 6.87 6.66 10.02
N LEU A 48 6.50 5.81 9.07
CA LEU A 48 6.57 4.36 9.23
C LEU A 48 8.02 3.91 9.46
N MET A 49 8.97 4.51 8.76
CA MET A 49 10.40 4.20 8.94
C MET A 49 10.91 4.62 10.32
N ASN A 50 10.62 5.85 10.74
CA ASN A 50 11.21 6.45 11.93
C ASN A 50 10.54 6.00 13.23
N GLU A 51 9.21 5.83 13.23
CA GLU A 51 8.42 5.59 14.44
C GLU A 51 7.92 4.14 14.54
N GLU A 52 7.72 3.47 13.41
CA GLU A 52 7.10 2.14 13.35
C GLU A 52 8.07 1.04 12.90
N SER A 53 9.34 1.39 12.65
CA SER A 53 10.39 0.48 12.15
C SER A 53 10.00 -0.27 10.87
N ALA A 54 9.16 0.33 10.03
CA ALA A 54 8.67 -0.25 8.78
C ALA A 54 9.00 0.68 7.60
N TYR A 55 9.89 0.24 6.72
CA TYR A 55 10.18 0.99 5.49
C TYR A 55 9.26 0.54 4.35
N ILE A 56 8.48 1.48 3.81
CA ILE A 56 7.63 1.26 2.64
C ILE A 56 7.93 2.32 1.60
N GLN A 57 8.20 1.90 0.37
CA GLN A 57 8.58 2.80 -0.72
C GLN A 57 7.38 3.66 -1.16
N PRO A 58 7.48 5.00 -1.09
CA PRO A 58 6.52 5.88 -1.72
C PRO A 58 6.79 5.94 -3.23
N ILE A 59 5.74 5.85 -4.02
CA ILE A 59 5.76 6.01 -5.47
C ILE A 59 4.96 7.28 -5.80
N ASN A 60 5.67 8.28 -6.32
CA ASN A 60 5.16 9.62 -6.61
C ASN A 60 5.45 10.00 -8.07
N TYR A 61 4.97 11.19 -8.49
CA TYR A 61 5.38 11.79 -9.76
C TYR A 61 6.91 11.93 -9.88
N PRO A 62 7.53 11.71 -11.06
CA PRO A 62 6.92 11.39 -12.37
C PRO A 62 6.64 9.91 -12.62
N THR A 63 6.99 9.01 -11.68
CA THR A 63 6.80 7.55 -11.85
C THR A 63 5.34 7.16 -11.95
N VAL A 64 4.44 7.92 -11.32
CA VAL A 64 2.99 7.75 -11.46
C VAL A 64 2.32 9.11 -11.73
N PRO A 65 1.18 9.14 -12.44
CA PRO A 65 0.42 10.37 -12.63
C PRO A 65 0.10 11.06 -11.30
N ALA A 66 0.11 12.39 -11.30
CA ALA A 66 -0.30 13.17 -10.13
C ALA A 66 -1.71 12.79 -9.68
N GLY A 67 -1.92 12.63 -8.37
CA GLY A 67 -3.18 12.16 -7.79
C GLY A 67 -3.34 10.64 -7.75
N SER A 68 -2.34 9.88 -8.24
CA SER A 68 -2.29 8.40 -8.14
C SER A 68 -1.12 7.90 -7.27
N GLU A 69 -0.58 8.78 -6.42
CA GLU A 69 0.52 8.48 -5.51
C GLU A 69 0.11 7.38 -4.52
N ARG A 70 1.06 6.50 -4.25
CA ARG A 70 0.80 5.26 -3.51
C ARG A 70 2.04 4.73 -2.81
N LEU A 71 1.82 3.98 -1.75
CA LEU A 71 2.85 3.19 -1.10
C LEU A 71 2.89 1.80 -1.75
N ARG A 72 4.10 1.36 -2.14
CA ARG A 72 4.33 0.04 -2.74
C ARG A 72 4.69 -0.96 -1.64
N ILE A 73 3.75 -1.86 -1.32
CA ILE A 73 3.97 -2.91 -0.32
C ILE A 73 4.22 -4.25 -1.02
N THR A 74 5.31 -4.92 -0.65
CA THR A 74 5.73 -6.21 -1.23
C THR A 74 6.07 -7.21 -0.12
N PRO A 75 5.07 -7.94 0.41
CA PRO A 75 5.31 -8.91 1.48
C PRO A 75 6.12 -10.09 0.93
N THR A 76 7.27 -10.38 1.54
CA THR A 76 8.10 -11.53 1.16
C THR A 76 7.67 -12.79 1.91
N PRO A 77 8.11 -14.01 1.49
CA PRO A 77 7.87 -15.25 2.23
C PRO A 77 8.39 -15.24 3.68
N LEU A 78 9.35 -14.36 4.00
CA LEU A 78 9.95 -14.25 5.34
C LEU A 78 9.10 -13.43 6.31
N HIS A 79 8.09 -12.71 5.81
CA HIS A 79 7.19 -11.96 6.68
C HIS A 79 6.21 -12.92 7.36
N THR A 80 6.13 -12.85 8.68
CA THR A 80 5.17 -13.61 9.47
C THR A 80 3.80 -12.95 9.46
N GLU A 81 2.76 -13.70 9.85
CA GLU A 81 1.43 -13.14 10.04
C GLU A 81 1.40 -12.03 11.09
N GLU A 82 2.13 -12.20 12.18
CA GLU A 82 2.24 -11.19 13.24
C GLU A 82 2.88 -9.88 12.73
N GLN A 83 3.92 -9.96 11.89
CA GLN A 83 4.51 -8.79 11.24
C GLN A 83 3.53 -8.11 10.28
N MET A 84 2.70 -8.88 9.58
CA MET A 84 1.63 -8.33 8.73
C MET A 84 0.57 -7.61 9.57
N ASP A 85 0.19 -8.15 10.72
CA ASP A 85 -0.75 -7.52 11.64
C ASP A 85 -0.17 -6.22 12.22
N GLN A 86 1.09 -6.24 12.64
CA GLN A 86 1.80 -5.05 13.10
C GLN A 86 1.84 -3.97 12.02
N LEU A 87 2.18 -4.34 10.78
CA LEU A 87 2.18 -3.43 9.63
C LEU A 87 0.80 -2.77 9.43
N VAL A 88 -0.28 -3.56 9.46
CA VAL A 88 -1.64 -3.02 9.31
C VAL A 88 -1.96 -2.02 10.42
N GLN A 89 -1.58 -2.31 11.67
CA GLN A 89 -1.77 -1.38 12.79
C GLN A 89 -0.95 -0.10 12.63
N SER A 90 0.31 -0.19 12.23
CA SER A 90 1.17 0.96 11.95
C SER A 90 0.60 1.83 10.82
N LEU A 91 0.03 1.22 9.79
CA LEU A 91 -0.66 1.94 8.71
C LEU A 91 -1.91 2.65 9.21
N LEU A 92 -2.74 2.02 10.05
CA LEU A 92 -3.90 2.67 10.65
C LEU A 92 -3.52 3.87 11.51
N ARG A 93 -2.46 3.74 12.33
CA ARG A 93 -1.90 4.86 13.11
C ARG A 93 -1.41 6.00 12.21
N ALA A 94 -0.76 5.67 11.09
CA ALA A 94 -0.37 6.68 10.11
C ALA A 94 -1.60 7.38 9.50
N TRP A 95 -2.63 6.62 9.11
CA TRP A 95 -3.87 7.18 8.57
C TRP A 95 -4.53 8.16 9.54
N GLU A 96 -4.64 7.78 10.81
CA GLU A 96 -5.16 8.65 11.86
C GLU A 96 -4.28 9.90 12.05
N LYS A 97 -2.96 9.73 12.16
CA LYS A 97 -1.99 10.82 12.37
C LYS A 97 -2.04 11.87 11.27
N PHE A 98 -2.20 11.44 10.02
CA PHE A 98 -2.25 12.33 8.85
C PHE A 98 -3.67 12.76 8.47
N GLY A 99 -4.69 12.38 9.26
CA GLY A 99 -6.08 12.78 9.04
C GLY A 99 -6.67 12.25 7.73
N LEU A 100 -6.26 11.06 7.30
CA LEU A 100 -6.73 10.44 6.07
C LEU A 100 -8.02 9.65 6.27
N ASN A 101 -8.91 9.71 5.28
CA ASN A 101 -10.10 8.87 5.26
C ASN A 101 -9.75 7.44 4.83
N LEU A 102 -10.41 6.46 5.44
CA LEU A 102 -10.35 5.04 5.03
C LEU A 102 -11.31 4.77 3.86
N GLU A 103 -12.23 5.68 3.55
CA GLU A 103 -13.16 5.46 2.46
C GLU A 103 -12.47 5.47 1.10
N PHE A 104 -12.53 4.31 0.45
CA PHE A 104 -12.29 4.17 -0.97
C PHE A 104 -13.55 4.63 -1.69
N GLU A 105 -13.71 5.92 -1.95
CA GLU A 105 -14.63 6.33 -3.01
C GLU A 105 -14.09 5.70 -4.30
N ASP A 106 -14.91 4.83 -4.90
CA ASP A 106 -14.61 4.16 -6.17
C ASP A 106 -13.90 5.13 -7.09
N ALA A 107 -12.73 4.71 -7.59
CA ALA A 107 -11.87 5.54 -8.39
C ALA A 107 -12.71 6.31 -9.44
N PRO A 108 -12.51 7.63 -9.59
CA PRO A 108 -13.25 8.41 -10.57
C PRO A 108 -13.20 7.69 -11.93
N SER A 109 -14.33 7.68 -12.66
CA SER A 109 -14.58 6.86 -13.85
C SER A 109 -13.62 7.09 -15.04
N TYR A 110 -12.56 7.88 -14.88
CA TYR A 110 -11.47 7.91 -15.83
C TYR A 110 -10.58 6.69 -15.60
N ARG A 111 -10.62 5.73 -16.53
CA ARG A 111 -9.58 4.71 -16.67
C ARG A 111 -8.25 5.42 -16.79
N VAL A 112 -7.45 5.42 -15.73
CA VAL A 112 -6.00 5.44 -15.91
C VAL A 112 -5.69 4.10 -16.54
N GLU A 113 -5.17 4.07 -17.76
CA GLU A 113 -4.63 2.84 -18.32
C GLU A 113 -3.49 2.38 -17.43
N TRP A 114 -3.77 1.40 -16.57
CA TRP A 114 -2.79 0.76 -15.73
C TRP A 114 -1.92 -0.11 -16.62
N ASN A 115 -0.66 0.27 -16.82
CA ASN A 115 0.29 -0.61 -17.46
C ASN A 115 0.71 -1.71 -16.47
N GLU A 116 0.30 -2.95 -16.73
CA GLU A 116 0.67 -4.12 -15.94
C GLU A 116 2.19 -4.35 -15.88
N GLU A 117 2.96 -3.86 -16.87
CA GLU A 117 4.42 -3.99 -16.91
C GLU A 117 5.12 -3.15 -15.83
N GLU A 118 4.62 -1.95 -15.53
CA GLU A 118 5.19 -1.09 -14.48
C GLU A 118 4.88 -1.62 -13.07
N ALA A 119 3.78 -2.36 -12.92
CA ALA A 119 3.41 -3.00 -11.67
C ALA A 119 4.14 -4.32 -11.41
N ALA A 120 4.95 -4.80 -12.36
CA ALA A 120 5.70 -6.05 -12.27
C ALA A 120 7.21 -5.86 -12.05
N GLN A 121 7.73 -4.64 -12.19
CA GLN A 121 9.11 -4.23 -11.88
C GLN A 121 9.19 -3.63 -10.48
#